data_AF-A0A2D3RBI7-F1
#
_entry.id   AF-A0A2D3RBI7-F1
#
_cell.length_a   1.000
_cell.length_b   1.000
_cell.length_c   1.000
_cell.angle_alpha   90.00
_cell.angle_beta   90.00
_cell.angle_gamma   90.00
#
_symmetry.space_group_name_H-M   'P 1'
#
loop_
_entity.id
_entity.type
_entity.pdbx_description
1 polymer ?
#
loop_
_entity_poly.entity_id
_entity_poly.type
_entity_poly.pdbx_seq_one_letter_code
_entity_poly.pdbx_strand_id
1 'polypeptide(L)'
;MTNQSHLHSYIERAKNRLDEIDASVAHFEARAQDVQADARAKADAAIARMKANRDAYQAWVAENQEIGELVTAEARKDMEAEWAKFEDNVMAYFDAAAGMYEQDKAYFQVRIEALKYAWEKTMERVRKSAKTFQASSKAEVDAAVAKLEKNEDIAIAKLKDLNKAGAASWAAVRDALSASRAAFDKALDETQSAFKKAM
;
A
#
# COMPACT_ATOMS: atom_id res chain seq x y z
N MET A 1 28.27 -8.44 14.70
CA MET A 1 27.60 -8.66 13.40
C MET A 1 26.18 -8.13 13.53
N THR A 2 25.94 -6.89 13.12
CA THR A 2 24.59 -6.30 13.14
C THR A 2 23.88 -6.76 11.87
N ASN A 3 22.98 -7.73 12.02
CA ASN A 3 22.07 -8.26 10.98
C ASN A 3 21.09 -7.17 10.50
N GLN A 4 21.59 -6.09 9.90
CA GLN A 4 20.75 -5.00 9.41
C GLN A 4 20.53 -5.11 7.90
N SER A 5 19.93 -6.22 7.50
CA SER A 5 18.95 -6.15 6.42
C SER A 5 17.79 -5.30 6.94
N HIS A 6 17.90 -3.96 6.80
CA HIS A 6 16.87 -2.99 7.20
C HIS A 6 15.55 -3.12 6.44
N LEU A 7 15.44 -4.08 5.53
CA LEU A 7 14.27 -4.29 4.71
C LEU A 7 13.57 -5.57 5.18
N HIS A 8 12.56 -5.40 6.04
CA HIS A 8 11.67 -6.48 6.45
C HIS A 8 10.42 -6.43 5.57
N SER A 9 10.27 -7.38 4.64
CA SER A 9 9.23 -7.34 3.60
C SER A 9 7.86 -7.04 4.20
N TYR A 10 7.51 -7.71 5.30
CA TYR A 10 6.21 -7.54 5.94
C TYR A 10 6.00 -6.14 6.54
N ILE A 11 7.03 -5.54 7.14
CA ILE A 11 6.97 -4.16 7.64
C ILE A 11 6.84 -3.16 6.49
N GLU A 12 7.51 -3.42 5.37
CA GLU A 12 7.42 -2.56 4.18
C GLU A 12 6.04 -2.62 3.52
N ARG A 13 5.38 -3.78 3.54
CA ARG A 13 3.98 -3.92 3.14
C ARG A 13 3.04 -3.10 4.03
N ALA A 14 3.24 -3.18 5.34
CA ALA A 14 2.44 -2.45 6.32
C ALA A 14 2.56 -0.93 6.12
N LYS A 15 3.79 -0.43 5.91
CA LYS A 15 4.06 0.99 5.61
C LYS A 15 3.39 1.44 4.31
N ASN A 16 3.46 0.61 3.26
CA ASN A 16 2.79 0.90 1.98
C ASN A 16 1.27 1.04 2.19
N ARG A 17 0.66 0.16 2.98
CA ARG A 17 -0.79 0.19 3.26
C ARG A 17 -1.17 1.42 4.08
N LEU A 18 -0.31 1.82 5.02
CA LEU A 18 -0.48 3.07 5.76
C LEU A 18 -0.43 4.30 4.84
N ASP A 19 0.55 4.38 3.92
CA ASP A 19 0.64 5.47 2.93
C ASP A 19 -0.65 5.56 2.07
N GLU A 20 -1.25 4.42 1.71
CA GLU A 20 -2.54 4.38 1.00
C GLU A 20 -3.75 4.80 1.85
N ILE A 21 -3.77 4.43 3.13
CA ILE A 21 -4.82 4.84 4.07
C ILE A 21 -4.76 6.37 4.25
N ASP A 22 -3.57 6.92 4.47
CA ASP A 22 -3.35 8.35 4.64
C ASP A 22 -3.86 9.16 3.44
N ALA A 23 -3.49 8.73 2.24
CA ALA A 23 -3.92 9.35 1.00
C ALA A 23 -5.46 9.30 0.84
N SER A 24 -6.07 8.18 1.21
CA SER A 24 -7.53 8.00 1.15
C SER A 24 -8.28 8.90 2.12
N VAL A 25 -7.82 8.93 3.38
CA VAL A 25 -8.41 9.77 4.43
C VAL A 25 -8.32 11.23 4.04
N ALA A 26 -7.15 11.69 3.58
CA ALA A 26 -6.96 13.07 3.15
C ALA A 26 -7.92 13.46 2.00
N HIS A 27 -8.11 12.58 1.02
CA HIS A 27 -9.04 12.79 -0.08
C HIS A 27 -10.49 12.92 0.41
N PHE A 28 -10.95 11.99 1.26
CA PHE A 28 -12.32 12.01 1.75
C PHE A 28 -12.60 13.16 2.72
N GLU A 29 -11.62 13.56 3.56
CA GLU A 29 -11.72 14.75 4.40
C GLU A 29 -11.87 16.01 3.54
N ALA A 30 -11.11 16.14 2.44
CA ALA A 30 -11.22 17.26 1.52
C ALA A 30 -12.59 17.31 0.81
N ARG A 31 -13.17 16.15 0.48
CA ARG A 31 -14.48 16.04 -0.19
C ARG A 31 -15.67 16.01 0.75
N ALA A 32 -15.47 15.92 2.06
CA ALA A 32 -16.56 15.80 3.01
C ALA A 32 -17.58 16.96 2.90
N GLN A 33 -17.13 18.14 2.47
CA GLN A 33 -17.99 19.31 2.25
C GLN A 33 -18.88 19.21 1.01
N ASP A 34 -18.52 18.37 0.05
CA ASP A 34 -19.27 18.18 -1.20
C ASP A 34 -20.41 17.16 -1.04
N VAL A 35 -20.42 16.43 0.09
CA VAL A 35 -21.48 15.46 0.42
C VAL A 35 -22.74 16.23 0.85
N GLN A 36 -23.89 15.84 0.29
CA GLN A 36 -25.20 16.42 0.64
C GLN A 36 -25.43 16.39 2.16
N ALA A 37 -26.09 17.41 2.70
CA ALA A 37 -26.26 17.59 4.14
C ALA A 37 -26.86 16.35 4.83
N ASP A 38 -27.85 15.70 4.20
CA ASP A 38 -28.53 14.52 4.74
C ASP A 38 -27.65 13.25 4.75
N ALA A 39 -26.62 13.21 3.89
CA ALA A 39 -25.64 12.13 3.80
C ALA A 39 -24.38 12.38 4.63
N ARG A 40 -24.13 13.64 5.01
CA ARG A 40 -22.85 14.08 5.59
C ARG A 40 -22.50 13.39 6.90
N ALA A 41 -23.46 13.22 7.81
CA ALA A 41 -23.21 12.55 9.09
C ALA A 41 -22.70 11.11 8.92
N LYS A 42 -23.17 10.38 7.90
CA LYS A 42 -22.70 9.01 7.61
C LYS A 42 -21.31 9.01 6.98
N ALA A 43 -21.05 9.95 6.07
CA ALA A 43 -19.74 10.14 5.46
C ALA A 43 -18.67 10.49 6.51
N ASP A 44 -18.99 11.43 7.41
CA ASP A 44 -18.09 11.83 8.51
C ASP A 44 -17.83 10.66 9.48
N ALA A 45 -18.85 9.83 9.76
CA ALA A 45 -18.68 8.62 10.56
C ALA A 45 -17.77 7.58 9.89
N ALA A 46 -17.87 7.40 8.56
CA ALA A 46 -16.96 6.53 7.81
C ALA A 46 -15.52 7.06 7.83
N ILE A 47 -15.32 8.37 7.65
CA ILE A 47 -14.01 9.03 7.76
C ILE A 47 -13.43 8.80 9.16
N ALA A 48 -14.22 8.98 10.22
CA ALA A 48 -13.76 8.75 11.60
C ALA A 48 -13.27 7.31 11.82
N ARG A 49 -13.95 6.32 11.24
CA ARG A 49 -13.51 4.91 11.30
C ARG A 49 -12.24 4.67 10.49
N MET A 50 -12.11 5.25 9.30
CA MET A 50 -10.87 5.17 8.51
C MET A 50 -9.67 5.76 9.26
N LYS A 51 -9.86 6.87 9.99
CA LYS A 51 -8.82 7.46 10.86
C LYS A 51 -8.45 6.54 12.01
N ALA A 52 -9.44 5.88 12.63
CA ALA A 52 -9.15 4.88 13.66
C ALA A 52 -8.35 3.68 13.09
N ASN A 53 -8.67 3.20 11.88
CA ASN A 53 -7.89 2.16 11.20
C ASN A 53 -6.46 2.64 10.91
N ARG A 54 -6.28 3.87 10.42
CA ARG A 54 -4.96 4.48 10.20
C ARG A 54 -4.13 4.46 11.47
N ASP A 55 -4.70 4.94 12.58
CA ASP A 55 -4.00 5.05 13.85
C ASP A 55 -3.61 3.65 14.38
N ALA A 56 -4.49 2.65 14.20
CA ALA A 56 -4.18 1.25 14.51
C ALA A 56 -3.06 0.68 13.64
N TYR A 57 -3.07 0.95 12.32
CA TYR A 57 -2.00 0.58 11.40
C TYR A 57 -0.65 1.20 11.79
N GLN A 58 -0.66 2.49 12.12
CA GLN A 58 0.53 3.21 12.53
C GLN A 58 1.11 2.64 13.82
N ALA A 59 0.26 2.34 14.83
CA ALA A 59 0.68 1.70 16.06
C ALA A 59 1.28 0.31 15.81
N TRP A 60 0.62 -0.50 14.96
CA TRP A 60 1.09 -1.83 14.59
C TRP A 60 2.48 -1.76 13.92
N VAL A 61 2.68 -0.84 12.96
CA VAL A 61 3.98 -0.65 12.32
C VAL A 61 5.04 -0.25 13.35
N ALA A 62 4.73 0.66 14.26
CA ALA A 62 5.67 1.13 15.27
C ALA A 62 6.10 0.04 16.25
N GLU A 63 5.18 -0.84 16.66
CA GLU A 63 5.44 -1.98 17.54
C GLU A 63 6.27 -3.06 16.85
N ASN A 64 5.99 -3.31 15.56
CA ASN A 64 6.55 -4.46 14.86
C ASN A 64 7.83 -4.15 14.06
N GLN A 65 8.14 -2.87 13.80
CA GLN A 65 9.28 -2.48 12.96
C GLN A 65 10.64 -2.96 13.49
N GLU A 66 10.80 -3.12 14.81
CA GLU A 66 12.04 -3.55 15.43
C GLU A 66 12.22 -5.08 15.40
N ILE A 67 11.12 -5.83 15.46
CA ILE A 67 11.14 -7.30 15.43
C ILE A 67 11.13 -7.85 14.01
N GLY A 68 10.68 -7.06 13.04
CA GLY A 68 10.93 -7.26 11.61
C GLY A 68 10.45 -8.59 11.06
N GLU A 69 11.36 -9.56 10.91
CA GLU A 69 11.01 -10.90 10.43
C GLU A 69 10.34 -11.78 11.49
N LEU A 70 10.54 -11.45 12.78
CA LEU A 70 9.98 -12.17 13.92
C LEU A 70 8.50 -11.83 14.17
N VAL A 71 7.91 -10.95 13.35
CA VAL A 71 6.47 -10.69 13.35
C VAL A 71 5.71 -11.99 13.15
N THR A 72 4.91 -12.34 14.16
CA THR A 72 4.17 -13.61 14.26
C THR A 72 3.09 -13.71 13.18
N ALA A 73 2.70 -14.94 12.83
CA ALA A 73 1.61 -15.15 11.88
C ALA A 73 0.29 -14.50 12.34
N GLU A 74 0.04 -14.46 13.65
CA GLU A 74 -1.17 -13.81 14.19
C GLU A 74 -1.11 -12.29 14.01
N ALA A 75 0.02 -11.65 14.34
CA ALA A 75 0.20 -10.21 14.12
C ALA A 75 0.04 -9.83 12.63
N ARG A 76 0.46 -10.73 11.72
CA ARG A 76 0.24 -10.53 10.28
C ARG A 76 -1.24 -10.61 9.90
N LYS A 77 -1.95 -11.60 10.43
CA LYS A 77 -3.39 -11.78 10.19
C LYS A 77 -4.20 -10.61 10.74
N ASP A 78 -3.84 -10.07 11.90
CA ASP A 78 -4.47 -8.89 12.48
C ASP A 78 -4.33 -7.67 11.56
N MET A 79 -3.14 -7.45 11.00
CA MET A 79 -2.90 -6.37 10.05
C MET A 79 -3.73 -6.52 8.76
N GLU A 80 -3.83 -7.74 8.23
CA GLU A 80 -4.69 -8.04 7.08
C GLU A 80 -6.18 -7.81 7.38
N ALA A 81 -6.63 -8.13 8.61
CA ALA A 81 -7.99 -7.84 9.05
C ALA A 81 -8.25 -6.33 9.16
N GLU A 82 -7.30 -5.55 9.68
CA GLU A 82 -7.39 -4.09 9.70
C GLU A 82 -7.44 -3.49 8.28
N TRP A 83 -6.73 -4.10 7.31
CA TRP A 83 -6.82 -3.69 5.91
C TRP A 83 -8.21 -3.88 5.34
N ALA A 84 -8.80 -5.06 5.58
CA ALA A 84 -10.14 -5.38 5.12
C ALA A 84 -11.18 -4.41 5.71
N LYS A 85 -11.08 -4.12 7.02
CA LYS A 85 -11.92 -3.12 7.69
C LYS A 85 -11.79 -1.73 7.06
N PHE A 86 -10.57 -1.33 6.70
CA PHE A 86 -10.36 -0.06 6.02
C PHE A 86 -11.07 -0.02 4.67
N GLU A 87 -10.92 -1.04 3.81
CA GLU A 87 -11.61 -1.10 2.51
C GLU A 87 -13.15 -1.14 2.68
N ASP A 88 -13.66 -1.80 3.73
CA ASP A 88 -15.10 -1.76 4.06
C ASP A 88 -15.56 -0.34 4.45
N ASN A 89 -14.73 0.41 5.19
CA ASN A 89 -15.05 1.80 5.55
C ASN A 89 -14.99 2.75 4.34
N VAL A 90 -14.11 2.49 3.36
CA VAL A 90 -14.12 3.19 2.07
C VAL A 90 -15.44 2.96 1.34
N MET A 91 -15.91 1.70 1.29
CA MET A 91 -17.19 1.37 0.67
C MET A 91 -18.36 2.07 1.38
N ALA A 92 -18.36 2.07 2.72
CA ALA A 92 -19.38 2.75 3.51
C ALA A 92 -19.43 4.27 3.29
N TYR A 93 -18.28 4.91 3.05
CA TYR A 93 -18.23 6.33 2.68
C TYR A 93 -18.92 6.57 1.33
N PHE A 94 -18.59 5.78 0.31
CA PHE A 94 -19.21 5.94 -1.00
C PHE A 94 -20.71 5.60 -1.00
N ASP A 95 -21.14 4.61 -0.21
CA ASP A 95 -22.57 4.30 -0.02
C ASP A 95 -23.30 5.51 0.59
N ALA A 96 -22.68 6.15 1.57
CA ALA A 96 -23.21 7.38 2.17
C ALA A 96 -23.26 8.53 1.17
N ALA A 97 -22.23 8.69 0.34
CA ALA A 97 -22.13 9.69 -0.71
C ALA A 97 -22.97 9.35 -1.96
N ALA A 98 -24.13 8.71 -1.79
CA ALA A 98 -25.07 8.34 -2.86
C ALA A 98 -24.48 7.49 -4.00
N GLY A 99 -23.47 6.67 -3.69
CA GLY A 99 -22.88 5.75 -4.65
C GLY A 99 -22.01 6.41 -5.73
N MET A 100 -21.35 7.53 -5.41
CA MET A 100 -20.41 8.24 -6.30
C MET A 100 -19.13 7.45 -6.67
N TYR A 101 -19.12 6.13 -6.50
CA TYR A 101 -17.99 5.22 -6.77
C TYR A 101 -17.32 5.47 -8.13
N GLU A 102 -18.12 5.57 -9.19
CA GLU A 102 -17.60 5.70 -10.56
C GLU A 102 -17.26 7.15 -10.95
N GLN A 103 -17.72 8.11 -10.15
CA GLN A 103 -17.53 9.54 -10.42
C GLN A 103 -16.28 10.08 -9.72
N ASP A 104 -15.80 9.44 -8.66
CA ASP A 104 -14.63 9.88 -7.91
C ASP A 104 -13.31 9.35 -8.50
N LYS A 105 -13.05 9.68 -9.76
CA LYS A 105 -11.78 9.37 -10.44
C LYS A 105 -10.56 9.96 -9.71
N ALA A 106 -10.77 11.06 -9.00
CA ALA A 106 -9.74 11.68 -8.19
C ALA A 106 -9.31 10.76 -7.03
N TYR A 107 -10.25 10.08 -6.37
CA TYR A 107 -9.92 9.09 -5.34
C TYR A 107 -9.02 7.97 -5.89
N PHE A 108 -9.36 7.41 -7.05
CA PHE A 108 -8.55 6.37 -7.68
C PHE A 108 -7.15 6.85 -7.99
N GLN A 109 -7.03 8.07 -8.52
CA GLN A 109 -5.74 8.66 -8.82
C GLN A 109 -4.89 8.81 -7.55
N VAL A 110 -5.49 9.26 -6.45
CA VAL A 110 -4.80 9.38 -5.15
C VAL A 110 -4.30 8.02 -4.65
N ARG A 111 -5.09 6.94 -4.76
CA ARG A 111 -4.63 5.58 -4.40
C ARG A 111 -3.48 5.09 -5.27
N ILE A 112 -3.55 5.36 -6.59
CA ILE A 112 -2.50 4.96 -7.54
C ILE A 112 -1.20 5.72 -7.26
N GLU A 113 -1.30 7.02 -6.97
CA GLU A 113 -0.16 7.87 -6.63
C GLU A 113 0.49 7.45 -5.30
N ALA A 114 -0.32 7.13 -4.28
CA ALA A 114 0.18 6.61 -3.01
C ALA A 114 0.91 5.28 -3.18
N LEU A 115 0.34 4.35 -3.98
CA LEU A 115 0.98 3.08 -4.28
C LEU A 115 2.30 3.29 -5.03
N LYS A 116 2.32 4.14 -6.06
CA LYS A 116 3.55 4.49 -6.80
C LYS A 116 4.62 5.04 -5.88
N TYR A 117 4.27 6.03 -5.05
CA TYR A 117 5.18 6.63 -4.09
C TYR A 117 5.76 5.58 -3.12
N ALA A 118 4.93 4.67 -2.61
CA ALA A 118 5.39 3.60 -1.74
C ALA A 118 6.38 2.65 -2.43
N TRP A 119 6.18 2.33 -3.71
CA TRP A 119 7.13 1.54 -4.50
C TRP A 119 8.46 2.29 -4.67
N GLU A 120 8.42 3.53 -5.14
CA GLU A 120 9.61 4.38 -5.34
C GLU A 120 10.46 4.48 -4.06
N LYS A 121 9.81 4.78 -2.93
CA LYS A 121 10.43 4.89 -1.60
C LYS A 121 11.05 3.56 -1.14
N THR A 122 10.40 2.45 -1.46
CA THR A 122 10.89 1.10 -1.12
C THR A 122 12.08 0.73 -1.99
N MET A 123 12.01 0.96 -3.30
CA MET A 123 13.13 0.73 -4.22
C MET A 123 14.35 1.56 -3.84
N GLU A 124 14.18 2.81 -3.41
CA GLU A 124 15.29 3.63 -2.92
C GLU A 124 15.98 2.96 -1.72
N ARG A 125 15.20 2.47 -0.74
CA ARG A 125 15.74 1.74 0.42
C ARG A 125 16.45 0.45 -0.02
N VAL A 126 15.82 -0.33 -0.89
CA VAL A 126 16.40 -1.56 -1.46
C VAL A 126 17.73 -1.26 -2.15
N ARG A 127 17.80 -0.24 -3.01
CA ARG A 127 19.04 0.18 -3.70
C ARG A 127 20.11 0.64 -2.71
N LYS A 128 19.73 1.35 -1.64
CA LYS A 128 20.66 1.79 -0.60
C LYS A 128 21.24 0.60 0.16
N SER A 129 20.42 -0.37 0.54
CA SER A 129 20.87 -1.62 1.16
C SER A 129 21.69 -2.47 0.20
N ALA A 130 21.34 -2.53 -1.08
CA ALA A 130 22.09 -3.27 -2.09
C ALA A 130 23.56 -2.83 -2.20
N LYS A 131 23.85 -1.54 -1.96
CA LYS A 131 25.21 -0.99 -2.01
C LYS A 131 26.12 -1.49 -0.87
N THR A 132 25.58 -2.12 0.17
CA THR A 132 26.39 -2.60 1.31
C THR A 132 26.90 -4.02 1.12
N PHE A 133 26.46 -4.74 0.08
CA PHE A 133 26.89 -6.10 -0.21
C PHE A 133 28.21 -6.15 -0.98
N GLN A 134 28.95 -7.26 -0.83
CA GLN A 134 30.20 -7.49 -1.55
C GLN A 134 29.95 -7.72 -3.05
N ALA A 135 30.96 -7.49 -3.88
CA ALA A 135 30.85 -7.61 -5.34
C ALA A 135 30.39 -9.01 -5.80
N SER A 136 30.72 -10.07 -5.07
CA SER A 136 30.33 -11.45 -5.36
C SER A 136 28.84 -11.73 -5.19
N SER A 137 28.13 -11.00 -4.32
CA SER A 137 26.68 -11.16 -4.10
C SER A 137 25.83 -10.06 -4.74
N LYS A 138 26.48 -9.08 -5.37
CA LYS A 138 25.85 -7.91 -5.98
C LYS A 138 24.96 -8.24 -7.18
N ALA A 139 25.30 -9.26 -7.98
CA ALA A 139 24.54 -9.60 -9.19
C ALA A 139 23.12 -10.08 -8.90
N GLU A 140 22.93 -10.93 -7.89
CA GLU A 140 21.60 -11.45 -7.51
C GLU A 140 20.73 -10.35 -6.90
N VAL A 141 21.34 -9.50 -6.08
CA VAL A 141 20.69 -8.34 -5.46
C VAL A 141 20.24 -7.35 -6.53
N ASP A 142 21.12 -6.97 -7.47
CA ASP A 142 20.80 -6.04 -8.56
C ASP A 142 19.70 -6.61 -9.48
N ALA A 143 19.69 -7.93 -9.73
CA ALA A 143 18.62 -8.59 -10.49
C ALA A 143 17.26 -8.54 -9.77
N ALA A 144 17.24 -8.70 -8.44
CA ALA A 144 16.02 -8.57 -7.65
C ALA A 144 15.48 -7.12 -7.69
N VAL A 145 16.37 -6.12 -7.59
CA VAL A 145 16.00 -4.70 -7.72
C VAL A 145 15.40 -4.41 -9.10
N ALA A 146 16.06 -4.84 -10.17
CA ALA A 146 15.58 -4.63 -11.54
C ALA A 146 14.20 -5.27 -11.78
N LYS A 147 13.94 -6.42 -11.14
CA LYS A 147 12.62 -7.08 -11.21
C LYS A 147 11.56 -6.31 -10.45
N LEU A 148 11.88 -5.74 -9.28
CA LEU A 148 10.99 -4.88 -8.53
C LEU A 148 10.60 -3.64 -9.36
N GLU A 149 11.57 -2.98 -9.99
CA GLU A 149 11.33 -1.84 -10.90
C GLU A 149 10.40 -2.21 -12.06
N LYS A 150 10.69 -3.31 -12.76
CA LYS A 150 9.87 -3.77 -13.89
C LYS A 150 8.43 -4.07 -13.47
N ASN A 151 8.24 -4.67 -12.30
CA ASN A 151 6.89 -4.97 -11.80
C ASN A 151 6.12 -3.69 -11.48
N GLU A 152 6.80 -2.61 -11.08
CA GLU A 152 6.17 -1.31 -10.81
C GLU A 152 5.59 -0.75 -12.09
N ASP A 153 6.42 -0.67 -13.12
CA ASP A 153 6.05 -0.12 -14.40
C ASP A 153 4.82 -0.83 -14.96
N ILE A 154 4.79 -2.16 -14.88
CA ILE A 154 3.66 -2.98 -15.34
C ILE A 154 2.39 -2.70 -14.51
N ALA A 155 2.52 -2.70 -13.17
CA ALA A 155 1.39 -2.52 -12.27
C ALA A 155 0.78 -1.10 -12.39
N ILE A 156 1.63 -0.08 -12.34
CA ILE A 156 1.24 1.33 -12.44
C ILE A 156 0.70 1.66 -13.84
N ALA A 157 1.27 1.11 -14.91
CA ALA A 157 0.72 1.29 -16.27
C ALA A 157 -0.71 0.72 -16.35
N LYS A 158 -0.92 -0.52 -15.88
CA LYS A 158 -2.25 -1.14 -15.86
C LYS A 158 -3.26 -0.32 -15.06
N LEU A 159 -2.87 0.19 -13.90
CA LEU A 159 -3.73 1.04 -13.07
C LEU A 159 -4.08 2.36 -13.76
N LYS A 160 -3.10 3.01 -14.40
CA LYS A 160 -3.32 4.25 -15.17
C LYS A 160 -4.25 4.03 -16.36
N ASP A 161 -4.10 2.92 -17.07
CA ASP A 161 -4.95 2.59 -18.22
C ASP A 161 -6.40 2.36 -17.80
N LEU A 162 -6.62 1.67 -16.66
CA LEU A 162 -7.95 1.50 -16.09
C LEU A 162 -8.58 2.83 -15.67
N ASN A 163 -7.80 3.72 -15.03
CA ASN A 163 -8.31 5.03 -14.62
C ASN A 163 -8.63 5.93 -15.84
N LYS A 164 -7.80 5.88 -16.90
CA LYS A 164 -8.02 6.64 -18.15
C LYS A 164 -9.21 6.15 -18.96
N ALA A 165 -9.42 4.85 -19.02
CA ALA A 165 -10.50 4.26 -19.82
C ALA A 165 -11.88 4.77 -19.40
N GLY A 166 -12.02 5.29 -18.17
CA GLY A 166 -13.19 6.04 -17.70
C GLY A 166 -14.48 5.25 -17.58
N ALA A 167 -14.50 4.00 -18.06
CA ALA A 167 -15.57 3.01 -18.02
C ALA A 167 -15.18 1.76 -17.21
N ALA A 168 -14.00 1.76 -16.57
CA ALA A 168 -13.63 0.68 -15.65
C ALA A 168 -14.53 0.79 -14.42
N SER A 169 -15.25 -0.29 -14.11
CA SER A 169 -16.06 -0.35 -12.90
C SER A 169 -15.17 -0.24 -11.66
N TRP A 170 -15.74 0.25 -10.55
CA TRP A 170 -15.06 0.29 -9.26
C TRP A 170 -14.43 -1.07 -8.88
N ALA A 171 -15.15 -2.16 -9.16
CA ALA A 171 -14.65 -3.52 -8.95
C ALA A 171 -13.37 -3.80 -9.75
N ALA A 172 -13.31 -3.41 -11.03
CA ALA A 172 -12.13 -3.60 -11.87
C ALA A 172 -10.91 -2.81 -11.35
N VAL A 173 -11.12 -1.58 -10.87
CA VAL A 173 -10.04 -0.77 -10.28
C VAL A 173 -9.55 -1.38 -8.97
N ARG A 174 -10.45 -1.80 -8.08
CA ARG A 174 -10.11 -2.46 -6.81
C ARG A 174 -9.32 -3.75 -7.05
N ASP A 175 -9.73 -4.56 -8.02
CA ASP A 175 -9.03 -5.79 -8.38
C ASP A 175 -7.63 -5.51 -8.93
N ALA A 176 -7.47 -4.47 -9.74
CA ALA A 176 -6.16 -4.06 -10.24
C ALA A 176 -5.26 -3.49 -9.13
N LEU A 177 -5.82 -2.74 -8.17
CA LEU A 177 -5.09 -2.28 -6.99
C LEU A 177 -4.62 -3.46 -6.14
N SER A 178 -5.51 -4.44 -5.88
CA SER A 178 -5.17 -5.68 -5.17
C SER A 178 -4.06 -6.47 -5.88
N ALA A 179 -4.18 -6.64 -7.21
CA ALA A 179 -3.15 -7.32 -7.99
C ALA A 179 -1.80 -6.58 -7.96
N SER A 180 -1.81 -5.25 -7.98
CA SER A 180 -0.60 -4.43 -7.90
C SER A 180 0.08 -4.56 -6.54
N ARG A 181 -0.70 -4.56 -5.46
CA ARG A 181 -0.24 -4.84 -4.10
C ARG A 181 0.37 -6.23 -3.97
N ALA A 182 -0.28 -7.26 -4.53
CA ALA A 182 0.26 -8.62 -4.51
C ALA A 182 1.59 -8.73 -5.29
N ALA A 183 1.73 -8.02 -6.41
CA ALA A 183 2.96 -7.98 -7.18
C ALA A 183 4.10 -7.31 -6.39
N PHE A 184 3.81 -6.20 -5.70
CA PHE A 184 4.73 -5.54 -4.78
C PHE A 184 5.20 -6.49 -3.68
N ASP A 185 4.25 -7.13 -3.01
CA ASP A 185 4.49 -8.00 -1.86
C ASP A 185 5.39 -9.17 -2.24
N LYS A 186 5.12 -9.80 -3.39
CA LYS A 186 5.94 -10.87 -3.95
C LYS A 186 7.36 -10.40 -4.28
N ALA A 187 7.49 -9.25 -4.94
CA ALA A 187 8.79 -8.71 -5.31
C ALA A 187 9.64 -8.35 -4.08
N LEU A 188 9.00 -7.88 -3.00
CA LEU A 188 9.64 -7.65 -1.71
C LEU A 188 10.16 -8.94 -1.07
N ASP A 189 9.39 -10.03 -1.09
CA ASP A 189 9.86 -11.32 -0.55
C ASP A 189 11.03 -11.89 -1.34
N GLU A 190 11.00 -11.77 -2.67
CA GLU A 190 12.10 -12.17 -3.54
C GLU A 190 13.37 -11.35 -3.24
N THR A 191 13.21 -10.04 -3.05
CA THR A 191 14.31 -9.13 -2.69
C THR A 191 14.91 -9.48 -1.33
N GLN A 192 14.09 -9.67 -0.31
CA GLN A 192 14.55 -10.09 1.02
C GLN A 192 15.24 -11.46 0.96
N SER A 193 14.73 -12.39 0.16
CA SER A 193 15.34 -13.71 -0.02
C SER A 193 16.72 -13.61 -0.70
N ALA A 194 16.87 -12.73 -1.70
CA ALA A 194 18.16 -12.46 -2.32
C ALA A 194 19.15 -11.84 -1.32
N PHE A 195 18.68 -10.90 -0.51
CA PHE A 195 19.52 -10.25 0.52
C PHE A 195 20.00 -11.28 1.55
N LYS A 196 19.14 -12.21 1.96
CA LYS A 196 19.52 -13.31 2.86
C LYS A 196 20.59 -14.23 2.31
N LYS A 197 20.56 -14.52 1.00
CA LYS A 197 21.58 -15.34 0.33
C LYS A 197 22.91 -14.59 0.16
N ALA A 198 22.84 -13.27 0.13
CA ALA A 198 23.98 -12.39 -0.09
C ALA A 198 24.74 -12.02 1.21
N MET A 199 24.17 -12.33 2.38
CA MET A 199 24.78 -12.20 3.72
C MET A 199 25.59 -13.44 4.09
#